data_AF-A0A8T6YIE5-F1
#
_entry.id   AF-A0A8T6YIE5-F1
#
_cell.length_a   1.000
_cell.length_b   1.000
_cell.length_c   1.000
_cell.angle_alpha   90.00
_cell.angle_beta   90.00
_cell.angle_gamma   90.00
#
_symmetry.space_group_name_H-M   'P 1'
#
loop_
_entity.id
_entity.type
_entity.pdbx_description
1 polymer ?
#
loop_
_entity_poly.entity_id
_entity_poly.type
_entity_poly.pdbx_seq_one_letter_code
_entity_poly.pdbx_strand_id
1 'polypeptide(L)' 'TVHEFENSLNQLGISNEVIIYPNVDHAFANPSGARYAPEESQDAWQKTLEFLNSNLK' A
#
# COMPACT_ATOMS: atom_id res chain seq x y z
N THR A 1 -12.41 -3.77 9.64
CA THR A 1 -11.64 -2.54 9.29
C THR A 1 -10.28 -2.94 8.73
N VAL A 2 -9.48 -2.01 8.20
CA VAL A 2 -8.10 -2.33 7.76
C VAL A 2 -7.25 -2.85 8.92
N HIS A 3 -7.39 -2.26 10.12
CA HIS A 3 -6.66 -2.70 11.33
C HIS A 3 -7.05 -4.10 11.81
N GLU A 4 -8.33 -4.49 11.73
CA GLU A 4 -8.75 -5.87 12.06
C GLU A 4 -8.17 -6.89 11.08
N PHE A 5 -8.04 -6.51 9.80
CA PHE A 5 -7.44 -7.36 8.78
C PHE A 5 -5.94 -7.54 9.02
N GLU A 6 -5.22 -6.44 9.25
CA GLU A 6 -3.79 -6.45 9.63
C GLU A 6 -3.55 -7.32 10.87
N ASN A 7 -4.37 -7.15 11.92
CA ASN A 7 -4.28 -7.97 13.13
C ASN A 7 -4.46 -9.47 12.85
N SER A 8 -5.39 -9.82 11.95
CA SER A 8 -5.63 -11.22 11.58
C SER A 8 -4.44 -11.82 10.84
N LEU A 9 -3.82 -11.08 9.92
CA LEU A 9 -2.60 -11.52 9.22
C LEU A 9 -1.45 -11.76 10.20
N ASN A 10 -1.26 -10.83 11.14
CA ASN A 10 -0.23 -10.91 12.17
C ASN A 10 -0.43 -12.12 13.10
N GLN A 11 -1.66 -12.36 13.55
CA GLN A 11 -1.99 -13.53 14.39
C GLN A 11 -1.72 -14.86 13.69
N LEU A 12 -1.91 -14.92 12.36
CA LEU A 12 -1.64 -16.10 11.55
C LEU A 12 -0.16 -16.25 11.17
N GLY A 13 0.71 -15.30 11.55
CA GLY A 13 2.12 -15.32 11.20
C GLY A 13 2.39 -15.09 9.71
N ILE A 14 1.46 -14.47 8.99
CA ILE A 14 1.62 -14.15 7.57
C ILE A 14 2.49 -12.90 7.47
N SER A 15 3.61 -13.00 6.74
CA SER A 15 4.46 -11.84 6.46
C SER A 15 3.68 -10.81 5.65
N ASN A 16 3.51 -9.60 6.18
CA ASN A 16 2.72 -8.55 5.57
C ASN A 16 3.24 -7.17 5.95
N GLU A 17 2.87 -6.17 5.15
CA GLU A 17 3.08 -4.75 5.43
C GLU A 17 1.80 -4.01 4.99
N VAL A 18 1.21 -3.22 5.89
CA VAL A 18 -0.01 -2.44 5.62
C VAL A 18 0.29 -0.97 5.82
N ILE A 19 0.10 -0.17 4.78
CA ILE A 19 0.43 1.25 4.76
C ILE A 19 -0.83 2.05 4.48
N ILE A 20 -1.18 2.93 5.40
CA ILE A 20 -2.35 3.81 5.30
C ILE A 20 -1.86 5.23 5.04
N TYR A 21 -2.10 5.72 3.84
CA TYR A 21 -1.83 7.11 3.48
C TYR A 21 -2.95 8.00 4.04
N PRO A 22 -2.65 8.93 4.97
CA PRO A 22 -3.66 9.83 5.51
C PRO A 22 -4.10 10.83 4.44
N ASN A 23 -5.36 11.26 4.50
CA ASN A 23 -5.92 12.34 3.66
C ASN A 23 -5.99 12.06 2.14
N VAL A 24 -5.82 10.82 1.70
CA VAL A 24 -6.07 10.40 0.32
C VAL A 24 -7.26 9.46 0.24
N ASP A 25 -7.97 9.50 -0.89
CA ASP A 25 -9.14 8.67 -1.13
C ASP A 25 -8.84 7.43 -1.99
N HIS A 26 -9.81 6.52 -2.09
CA HIS A 26 -9.74 5.40 -3.02
C HIS A 26 -9.40 5.87 -4.45
N ALA A 27 -8.51 5.11 -5.09
CA ALA A 27 -7.92 5.38 -6.42
C ALA A 27 -6.94 6.57 -6.48
N PHE A 28 -6.26 6.90 -5.38
CA PHE A 28 -5.23 7.95 -5.36
C PHE A 28 -4.06 7.71 -6.33
N ALA A 29 -3.78 6.46 -6.69
CA ALA A 29 -2.72 6.07 -7.61
C ALA A 29 -3.09 6.17 -9.10
N ASN A 30 -4.30 6.63 -9.44
CA ASN A 30 -4.72 6.79 -10.84
C ASN A 30 -4.39 8.20 -11.35
N PRO A 31 -3.38 8.38 -12.23
CA PRO A 31 -2.94 9.70 -12.70
C PRO A 31 -3.99 10.43 -13.55
N SER A 32 -4.98 9.72 -14.09
CA SER A 32 -6.08 10.31 -14.87
C SER A 32 -7.30 10.66 -14.02
N GLY A 33 -7.28 10.33 -12.72
CA GLY A 33 -8.41 10.51 -11.81
C GLY A 33 -8.37 11.83 -11.04
N ALA A 34 -9.54 12.34 -10.65
CA ALA A 34 -9.67 13.57 -9.85
C ALA A 34 -9.09 13.45 -8.42
N ARG A 35 -8.77 12.23 -7.98
CA ARG A 35 -8.24 11.91 -6.64
C ARG A 35 -6.74 11.63 -6.67
N TYR A 36 -6.09 11.87 -7.80
CA TYR A 36 -4.67 11.58 -7.97
C TYR A 36 -3.84 12.30 -6.89
N ALA A 37 -3.09 11.53 -6.12
CA ALA A 37 -2.21 12.03 -5.06
C ALA A 37 -0.77 11.65 -5.42
N PRO A 38 -0.01 12.55 -6.09
CA PRO A 38 1.24 12.18 -6.76
C PRO A 38 2.34 11.73 -5.80
N GLU A 39 2.43 12.32 -4.62
CA GLU A 39 3.47 12.01 -3.63
C GLU A 39 3.27 10.61 -3.06
N GLU A 40 2.04 10.30 -2.62
CA GLU A 40 1.65 9.00 -2.10
C GLU A 40 1.70 7.92 -3.18
N SER A 41 1.37 8.27 -4.43
CA SER A 41 1.47 7.36 -5.57
C SER A 41 2.91 6.96 -5.85
N GLN A 42 3.83 7.93 -5.85
CA GLN A 42 5.25 7.69 -6.06
C GLN A 42 5.84 6.85 -4.93
N ASP A 43 5.49 7.16 -3.69
CA ASP A 43 5.91 6.43 -2.51
C ASP A 43 5.39 4.98 -2.50
N ALA A 44 4.10 4.77 -2.79
CA ALA A 44 3.51 3.45 -2.92
C ALA A 44 4.15 2.64 -4.05
N TRP A 45 4.48 3.29 -5.17
CA TRP A 45 5.16 2.64 -6.29
C TRP A 45 6.57 2.19 -5.92
N GLN A 46 7.35 3.04 -5.25
CA GLN A 46 8.69 2.71 -4.80
C GLN A 46 8.67 1.48 -3.85
N LYS A 47 7.78 1.47 -2.87
CA LYS A 47 7.62 0.34 -1.94
C LYS A 47 7.18 -0.94 -2.65
N THR A 48 6.34 -0.82 -3.67
CA THR A 48 5.94 -1.96 -4.50
C THR A 48 7.15 -2.56 -5.23
N LEU A 49 8.01 -1.73 -5.82
CA LEU A 49 9.23 -2.21 -6.49
C LEU A 49 10.20 -2.86 -5.50
N GLU A 50 10.36 -2.29 -4.30
CA GLU A 50 11.20 -2.87 -3.24
C GLU A 50 10.69 -4.24 -2.78
N PHE A 51 9.37 -4.37 -2.59
CA PHE A 51 8.73 -5.65 -2.28
C PHE A 51 8.99 -6.68 -3.38
N LEU A 52 8.77 -6.31 -4.65
CA LEU A 52 8.98 -7.22 -5.78
C LEU A 52 10.45 -7.63 -5.92
N ASN A 53 11.38 -6.68 -5.81
CA ASN A 53 12.82 -6.94 -5.88
C ASN A 53 13.31 -7.88 -4.77
N SER A 54 12.67 -7.82 -3.59
CA SER A 54 13.03 -8.68 -2.47
C SER A 54 12.47 -10.11 -2.59
N ASN A 55 11.41 -10.32 -3.39
CA ASN A 55 10.65 -11.58 -3.41
C ASN A 55 10.65 -12.31 -4.76
N LEU A 56 10.97 -11.62 -5.86
CA LEU A 56 11.03 -12.19 -7.20
C LEU A 56 12.48 -12.20 -7.67
N LYS A 57 13.02 -13.40 -7.94
CA LYS A 57 14.29 -13.59 -8.65
C LYS A 57 14.01 -13.94 -10.10
#